data_AF-A0A3M6HNI0-F1
#
_entry.id   AF-A0A3M6HNI0-F1
#
_cell.length_a   1.000
_cell.length_b   1.000
_cell.length_c   1.000
_cell.angle_alpha   90.00
_cell.angle_beta   90.00
_cell.angle_gamma   90.00
#
_symmetry.space_group_name_H-M   'P 1'
#
loop_
_entity.id
_entity.type
_entity.pdbx_description
1 polymer ?
#
loop_
_entity_poly.entity_id
_entity_poly.type
_entity_poly.pdbx_seq_one_letter_code
_entity_poly.pdbx_strand_id
1 'polypeptide(L)' 'MQTNMVYVQIGERAAALKAFCAERGIVLTAAARLRMVTHLNVSRAQVEQVIAAFAAFEHS' A
#
# COMPACT_ATOMS: atom_id res chain seq x y z
N MET A 1 -22.52 1.18 2.06
CA MET A 1 -21.29 0.42 2.41
C MET A 1 -20.26 0.71 1.33
N GLN A 2 -19.07 1.23 1.66
CA GLN A 2 -18.00 1.46 0.67
C GLN A 2 -17.16 0.17 0.52
N THR A 3 -17.20 -0.46 -0.65
CA THR A 3 -16.46 -1.70 -0.98
C THR A 3 -15.06 -1.45 -1.53
N ASN A 4 -14.68 -0.18 -1.73
CA ASN A 4 -13.45 0.21 -2.42
C ASN A 4 -12.28 0.51 -1.46
N MET A 5 -12.43 0.25 -0.15
CA MET A 5 -11.48 0.62 0.88
C MET A 5 -10.94 -0.61 1.61
N VAL A 6 -9.63 -0.66 1.84
CA VAL A 6 -8.94 -1.72 2.57
C VAL A 6 -8.10 -1.09 3.68
N TYR A 7 -8.09 -1.73 4.85
CA TYR A 7 -7.25 -1.33 5.98
C TYR A 7 -6.18 -2.38 6.22
N VAL A 8 -4.96 -1.95 6.48
CA VAL A 8 -3.83 -2.82 6.80
C VAL A 8 -3.15 -2.32 8.08
N GLN A 9 -2.85 -3.24 9.00
CA GLN A 9 -2.09 -2.94 10.21
C GLN A 9 -0.61 -3.12 9.90
N ILE A 10 0.15 -2.02 9.91
CA ILE A 10 1.58 -2.00 9.62
C ILE A 10 2.40 -1.73 10.89
N GLY A 11 1.82 -1.01 11.86
CA GLY A 11 2.49 -0.64 13.11
C GLY A 11 3.73 0.23 12.86
N GLU A 12 4.79 -0.01 13.62
CA GLU A 12 6.05 0.74 13.57
C GLU A 12 6.76 0.69 12.21
N ARG A 13 6.47 -0.33 11.38
CA ARG A 13 7.07 -0.50 10.05
C ARG A 13 6.50 0.46 8.99
N ALA A 14 5.53 1.31 9.34
CA ALA A 14 4.81 2.16 8.39
C ALA A 14 5.72 3.14 7.63
N ALA A 15 6.74 3.70 8.30
CA ALA A 15 7.70 4.59 7.65
C ALA A 15 8.60 3.85 6.66
N ALA A 16 9.07 2.64 7.03
CA ALA A 16 9.89 1.80 6.17
C ALA A 16 9.12 1.32 4.93
N LEU A 17 7.87 0.89 5.10
CA LEU A 17 7.00 0.51 3.99
C LEU A 17 6.79 1.67 3.01
N LYS A 18 6.56 2.89 3.53
CA LYS A 18 6.43 4.09 2.69
C LYS A 18 7.68 4.33 1.84
N ALA A 19 8.87 4.26 2.44
CA ALA A 19 10.13 4.44 1.73
C ALA A 19 10.33 3.38 0.65
N PHE A 20 10.12 2.10 1.00
CA PHE A 20 10.23 0.98 0.07
C PHE A 20 9.26 1.08 -1.11
N CYS A 21 8.02 1.51 -0.87
CA CYS A 21 7.03 1.74 -1.91
C CYS A 21 7.37 2.95 -2.80
N ALA A 22 7.95 4.01 -2.24
CA ALA A 22 8.31 5.21 -2.98
C ALA A 22 9.35 4.92 -4.08
N GLU A 23 10.34 4.07 -3.80
CA GLU A 23 11.34 3.61 -4.79
C GLU A 23 10.69 2.88 -5.99
N ARG A 24 9.49 2.33 -5.79
CA ARG A 24 8.72 1.59 -6.79
C ARG A 24 7.62 2.45 -7.43
N GLY A 25 7.62 3.76 -7.19
CA GLY A 25 6.62 4.70 -7.71
C GLY A 25 5.26 4.61 -7.03
N ILE A 26 5.15 3.94 -5.88
CA ILE A 26 3.90 3.83 -5.11
C ILE A 26 3.93 4.87 -3.97
N VAL A 27 2.99 5.80 -3.99
CA VAL A 27 2.85 6.83 -2.96
C VAL A 27 1.91 6.36 -1.87
N LEU A 28 2.41 6.25 -0.64
CA LEU A 28 1.63 5.91 0.55
C LEU A 28 1.73 7.01 1.61
N THR A 29 0.64 7.17 2.38
CA THR A 29 0.67 7.93 3.62
C THR A 29 1.07 6.98 4.75
N ALA A 30 2.20 7.23 5.41
CA ALA A 30 2.65 6.44 6.54
C ALA A 30 1.67 6.58 7.71
N ALA A 31 1.08 5.47 8.14
CA ALA A 31 0.23 5.38 9.31
C ALA A 31 0.30 3.95 9.86
N ALA A 32 0.29 3.80 11.19
CA ALA A 32 0.28 2.48 11.84
C ALA A 32 -0.88 1.62 11.34
N ARG A 33 -2.04 2.24 11.12
CA ARG A 33 -3.18 1.66 10.40
C ARG A 33 -3.31 2.35 9.04
N LEU A 34 -2.83 1.70 8.00
CA LEU A 34 -2.92 2.20 6.64
C LEU A 34 -4.35 2.04 6.12
N ARG A 35 -4.89 3.10 5.50
CA ARG A 35 -6.17 3.10 4.81
C ARG A 35 -5.95 3.33 3.33
N MET A 36 -6.24 2.32 2.53
CA MET A 36 -6.12 2.37 1.07
C MET A 36 -7.51 2.44 0.45
N VAL A 37 -7.63 3.25 -0.60
CA VAL A 37 -8.90 3.47 -1.30
C VAL A 37 -8.64 3.33 -2.79
N THR A 38 -9.40 2.47 -3.45
CA THR A 38 -9.42 2.37 -4.90
C THR A 38 -10.40 3.38 -5.48
N HIS A 39 -10.09 3.92 -6.65
CA HIS A 39 -10.92 4.88 -7.38
C HIS A 39 -10.73 4.67 -8.89
N LEU A 40 -11.48 5.41 -9.72
CA LEU A 40 -11.47 5.24 -11.18
C LEU A 40 -10.08 5.36 -11.83
N ASN A 41 -9.15 6.09 -11.20
CA ASN A 41 -7.78 6.23 -11.68
C ASN A 41 -6.80 5.16 -11.12
N VAL A 42 -7.29 4.08 -10.51
CA VAL A 42 -6.48 2.93 -10.11
C VAL A 42 -6.89 1.74 -10.97
N SER A 43 -5.98 1.25 -11.80
CA SER A 43 -6.17 0.05 -12.61
C SER A 43 -5.85 -1.22 -11.81
N ARG A 44 -6.33 -2.37 -12.32
CA ARG A 44 -5.99 -3.68 -11.77
C ARG A 44 -4.48 -3.93 -11.74
N ALA A 45 -3.76 -3.57 -12.80
CA ALA A 45 -2.31 -3.74 -12.88
C ALA A 45 -1.57 -2.92 -11.81
N GLN A 46 -2.05 -1.70 -11.51
CA GLN A 46 -1.50 -0.91 -10.41
C GLN A 46 -1.76 -1.54 -9.04
N VAL A 47 -2.94 -2.15 -8.84
CA VAL A 47 -3.23 -2.90 -7.61
C VAL A 47 -2.29 -4.10 -7.47
N GLU A 48 -2.05 -4.86 -8.55
CA GLU A 48 -1.13 -5.99 -8.55
C GLU A 48 0.32 -5.57 -8.25
N GLN A 49 0.77 -4.42 -8.77
CA GLN A 49 2.06 -3.83 -8.42
C GLN A 49 2.16 -3.52 -6.92
N VAL A 50 1.11 -2.97 -6.32
CA VAL A 50 1.08 -2.68 -4.87
C VAL A 50 1.12 -3.97 -4.06
N ILE A 51 0.37 -5.00 -4.46
CA ILE A 51 0.38 -6.32 -3.79
C ILE A 51 1.79 -6.93 -3.85
N ALA A 52 2.44 -6.91 -5.01
CA ALA A 52 3.80 -7.41 -5.17
C ALA A 52 4.82 -6.63 -4.32
N ALA A 53 4.68 -5.31 -4.22
CA ALA A 53 5.54 -4.49 -3.36
C ALA A 53 5.37 -4.84 -1.87
N PHE A 54 4.12 -5.04 -1.41
CA PHE A 54 3.86 -5.44 -0.03
C PHE A 54 4.43 -6.83 0.26
N ALA A 55 4.24 -7.79 -0.64
CA ALA A 55 4.81 -9.14 -0.49
C ALA A 55 6.35 -9.10 -0.43
N ALA A 56 6.99 -8.30 -1.29
CA ALA A 56 8.44 -8.15 -1.27
C ALA A 56 8.96 -7.52 0.03
N PHE A 57 8.23 -6.54 0.59
CA PHE A 57 8.58 -5.91 1.86
C PHE A 57 8.38 -6.84 3.08
N GLU A 58 7.43 -7.76 3.02
CA GLU A 58 7.26 -8.78 4.08
C GLU A 58 8.38 -9.81 4.10
N HIS A 59 9.05 -10.04 2.96
CA HIS A 59 10.17 -10.97 2.84
C HIS A 59 11.56 -10.30 2.92
N SER A 60 11.62 -8.98 3.18
CA SER A 60 12.86 -8.19 3.29
C SER A 60 13.32 -7.95 4.71
#